data_AF-A0A645IF23-F1
#
_entry.id   AF-A0A645IF23-F1
#
_cell.length_a   1.000
_cell.length_b   1.000
_cell.length_c   1.000
_cell.angle_alpha   90.00
_cell.angle_beta   90.00
_cell.angle_gamma   90.00
#
_symmetry.space_group_name_H-M   'P 1'
#
loop_
_entity.id
_entity.type
_entity.pdbx_description
1 polymer ?
#
loop_
_entity_poly.entity_id
_entity_poly.type
_entity_poly.pdbx_seq_one_letter_code
_entity_poly.pdbx_strand_id
1 'polypeptide(L)'
;MKFITIFTSEDRVKESIRENLSQFAIHFEKIQGCEEMSVKFYCDPAVYKDFYMGEELKSFEKSLAGKSKGSVFFLRKKFESEIDEKIRDRICRTANGFSEVLNEYAQDIKSNKLLAKEITGIETPMVLNCAYLVKTEQMDGFCAKCRELWENSIAKGFTIEWTGPWPPYNFCQ
;
A
#
# COMPACT_ATOMS: atom_id res chain seq x y z
N MET A 1 19.39 4.14 16.23
CA MET A 1 19.25 3.67 17.63
C MET A 1 17.81 3.23 17.86
N LYS A 2 17.57 2.18 18.66
CA LYS A 2 16.22 1.68 18.92
C LYS A 2 15.57 2.42 20.09
N PHE A 3 14.25 2.39 20.12
CA PHE A 3 13.46 2.89 21.25
C PHE A 3 13.95 2.27 22.58
N ILE A 4 14.06 3.09 23.64
CA ILE A 4 14.57 2.71 24.98
C ILE A 4 16.05 2.27 24.97
N THR A 5 16.90 2.89 24.13
CA THR A 5 18.35 2.76 24.32
C THR A 5 18.78 3.64 25.49
N ILE A 6 19.21 3.02 26.60
CA ILE A 6 19.67 3.71 27.81
C ILE A 6 21.18 3.57 27.90
N PHE A 7 21.88 4.69 28.03
CA PHE A 7 23.32 4.71 28.29
C PHE A 7 23.58 5.00 29.76
N THR A 8 24.54 4.30 30.36
CA THR A 8 24.86 4.44 31.78
C THR A 8 25.75 5.65 32.09
N SER A 9 26.35 6.26 31.06
CA SER A 9 27.16 7.48 31.17
C SER A 9 27.26 8.21 29.84
N GLU A 10 27.69 9.48 29.88
CA GLU A 10 27.94 10.29 28.68
C GLU A 10 29.06 9.70 27.79
N ASP A 11 30.12 9.14 28.40
CA ASP A 11 31.23 8.53 27.65
C ASP A 11 30.76 7.35 26.79
N ARG A 12 29.82 6.55 27.30
CA ARG A 12 29.20 5.45 26.54
C ARG A 12 28.39 5.95 25.34
N VAL A 13 27.73 7.11 25.46
CA VAL A 13 27.04 7.75 24.33
C VAL A 13 28.06 8.17 23.28
N LYS A 14 29.14 8.86 23.68
CA LYS A 14 30.19 9.32 22.76
C LYS A 14 30.88 8.16 22.06
N GLU A 15 31.19 7.08 22.78
CA GLU A 15 31.76 5.84 22.24
C GLU A 15 30.82 5.25 21.17
N SER A 16 29.54 5.05 21.51
CA SER A 16 28.54 4.54 20.56
C SER A 16 28.39 5.44 19.33
N ILE A 17 28.44 6.76 19.48
CA ILE A 17 28.38 7.66 18.31
C ILE A 17 29.62 7.51 17.43
N ARG A 18 30.82 7.44 18.01
CA ARG A 18 32.07 7.28 17.24
C ARG A 18 32.10 5.96 16.47
N GLU A 19 31.65 4.87 17.10
CA GLU A 19 31.59 3.55 16.46
C GLU A 19 30.64 3.52 15.24
N ASN A 20 29.60 4.37 15.24
CA ASN A 20 28.57 4.39 14.20
C ASN A 20 28.64 5.63 13.29
N LEU A 21 29.72 6.42 13.38
CA LEU A 21 29.82 7.73 12.73
C LEU A 21 29.72 7.67 11.21
N SER A 22 30.32 6.65 10.59
CA SER A 22 30.23 6.40 9.15
C SER A 22 28.81 6.06 8.70
N GLN A 23 28.10 5.23 9.47
CA GLN A 23 26.70 4.88 9.19
C GLN A 23 25.80 6.12 9.32
N PHE A 24 26.01 6.95 10.34
CA PHE A 24 25.25 8.19 10.48
C PHE A 24 25.48 9.16 9.33
N ALA A 25 26.72 9.33 8.87
CA ALA A 25 27.04 10.19 7.73
C ALA A 25 26.25 9.76 6.47
N ILE A 26 26.23 8.45 6.17
CA ILE A 26 25.47 7.90 5.03
C ILE A 26 23.97 8.18 5.17
N HIS A 27 23.40 7.98 6.36
CA HIS A 27 21.98 8.24 6.57
C HIS A 27 21.63 9.73 6.49
N PHE A 28 22.45 10.61 7.08
CA PHE A 28 22.21 12.05 7.02
C PHE A 28 22.27 12.58 5.60
N GLU A 29 23.24 12.14 4.81
CA GLU A 29 23.33 12.50 3.39
C GLU A 29 22.10 12.01 2.62
N LYS A 30 21.64 10.78 2.87
CA LYS A 30 20.47 10.20 2.22
C LYS A 30 19.17 10.97 2.52
N ILE A 31 18.95 11.40 3.75
CA ILE A 31 17.68 12.02 4.19
C ILE A 31 17.68 13.54 4.14
N GLN A 32 18.82 14.17 3.80
CA GLN A 32 18.93 15.62 3.79
C GLN A 32 17.89 16.24 2.84
N GLY A 33 17.08 17.16 3.38
CA GLY A 33 16.03 17.82 2.61
C GLY A 33 14.87 16.91 2.19
N CYS A 34 14.72 15.76 2.85
CA CYS A 34 13.66 14.80 2.60
C CYS A 34 12.82 14.55 3.86
N GLU A 35 11.57 14.18 3.63
CA GLU A 35 10.60 13.80 4.66
C GLU A 35 10.00 12.43 4.30
N GLU A 36 9.60 11.66 5.32
CA GLU A 36 8.94 10.37 5.07
C GLU A 36 7.41 10.53 5.02
N MET A 37 6.81 9.97 3.97
CA MET A 37 5.37 9.82 3.81
C MET A 37 4.99 8.35 3.83
N SER A 38 3.99 7.96 4.61
CA SER A 38 3.41 6.62 4.55
C SER A 38 2.17 6.64 3.66
N VAL A 39 2.08 5.71 2.71
CA VAL A 39 0.89 5.53 1.87
C VAL A 39 0.43 4.07 1.95
N LYS A 40 -0.87 3.89 2.18
CA LYS A 40 -1.54 2.60 2.27
C LYS A 40 -2.70 2.56 1.30
N PHE A 41 -2.85 1.43 0.63
CA PHE A 41 -3.97 1.18 -0.26
C PHE A 41 -4.79 0.03 0.30
N TYR A 42 -6.09 0.21 0.29
CA TYR A 42 -7.08 -0.80 0.63
C TYR A 42 -7.99 -0.98 -0.58
N CYS A 43 -8.49 -2.20 -0.79
CA CYS A 43 -9.41 -2.47 -1.88
C CYS A 43 -10.50 -3.42 -1.42
N ASP A 44 -11.77 -3.04 -1.63
CA ASP A 44 -12.90 -3.95 -1.46
C ASP A 44 -12.99 -4.85 -2.72
N PRO A 45 -12.71 -6.16 -2.60
CA PRO A 45 -12.72 -7.05 -3.76
C PRO A 45 -14.10 -7.21 -4.40
N ALA A 46 -15.18 -7.06 -3.63
CA ALA A 46 -16.54 -7.16 -4.14
C ALA A 46 -16.88 -5.94 -5.01
N VAL A 47 -16.60 -4.74 -4.52
CA VAL A 47 -16.79 -3.50 -5.30
C VAL A 47 -15.92 -3.50 -6.55
N TYR A 48 -14.67 -3.92 -6.44
CA TYR A 48 -13.76 -4.00 -7.59
C TYR A 48 -14.23 -5.03 -8.62
N LYS A 49 -14.71 -6.20 -8.17
CA LYS A 49 -15.28 -7.25 -9.02
C LYS A 49 -16.51 -6.77 -9.77
N ASP A 50 -17.43 -6.09 -9.10
CA ASP A 50 -18.63 -5.55 -9.73
C ASP A 50 -18.30 -4.46 -10.76
N PHE A 51 -17.34 -3.59 -10.45
CA PHE A 51 -16.85 -2.56 -11.39
C PHE A 51 -16.21 -3.19 -12.63
N TYR A 52 -15.34 -4.19 -12.46
CA TYR A 52 -14.53 -4.75 -13.54
C TYR A 52 -15.27 -5.80 -14.38
N MET A 53 -16.16 -6.58 -13.76
CA MET A 53 -16.80 -7.74 -14.39
C MET A 53 -18.32 -7.62 -14.48
N GLY A 54 -18.91 -6.45 -14.21
CA GLY A 54 -20.36 -6.29 -14.16
C GLY A 54 -21.10 -6.80 -15.41
N GLU A 55 -20.52 -6.66 -16.60
CA GLU A 55 -21.11 -7.21 -17.84
C GLU A 55 -20.92 -8.73 -17.98
N GLU A 56 -19.75 -9.25 -17.63
CA GLU A 56 -19.43 -10.67 -17.71
C GLU A 56 -20.23 -11.48 -16.67
N LEU A 57 -20.42 -10.92 -15.46
CA LEU A 57 -21.32 -11.41 -14.42
C LEU A 57 -22.77 -11.46 -14.93
N LYS A 58 -23.27 -10.39 -15.55
CA LYS A 58 -24.63 -10.37 -16.14
C LYS A 58 -24.79 -11.40 -17.26
N SER A 59 -23.77 -11.59 -18.09
CA SER A 59 -23.76 -12.60 -19.15
C SER A 59 -23.78 -14.02 -18.58
N PHE A 60 -22.96 -14.27 -17.56
CA PHE A 60 -22.92 -15.54 -16.86
C PHE A 60 -24.28 -15.86 -16.21
N GLU A 61 -24.89 -14.92 -15.51
CA GLU A 61 -26.23 -15.10 -14.90
C GLU A 61 -27.29 -15.43 -15.96
N LYS A 62 -27.27 -14.79 -17.13
CA LYS A 62 -28.16 -15.14 -18.25
C LYS A 62 -27.91 -16.58 -18.75
N SER A 63 -26.65 -17.04 -18.78
CA SER A 63 -26.31 -18.40 -19.21
C SER A 63 -26.85 -19.49 -18.27
N LEU A 64 -27.19 -19.15 -17.03
CA LEU A 64 -27.76 -20.07 -16.05
C LEU A 64 -29.27 -20.28 -16.23
N ALA A 65 -29.94 -19.43 -16.99
CA ALA A 65 -31.37 -19.53 -17.25
C ALA A 65 -31.72 -20.88 -17.91
N GLY A 66 -32.73 -21.57 -17.37
CA GLY A 66 -33.18 -22.86 -17.88
C GLY A 66 -32.35 -24.08 -17.46
N LYS A 67 -31.30 -23.92 -16.64
CA LYS A 67 -30.52 -25.04 -16.09
C LYS A 67 -31.14 -25.59 -14.79
N SER A 68 -30.81 -26.86 -14.48
CA SER A 68 -31.25 -27.49 -13.23
C SER A 68 -30.58 -26.87 -12.01
N LYS A 69 -31.24 -26.93 -10.84
CA LYS A 69 -30.71 -26.36 -9.58
C LYS A 69 -29.31 -26.86 -9.24
N GLY A 70 -29.04 -28.17 -9.43
CA GLY A 70 -27.71 -28.75 -9.19
C GLY A 70 -26.65 -28.27 -10.18
N SER A 71 -27.00 -28.11 -11.46
CA SER A 71 -26.10 -27.57 -12.48
C SER A 71 -25.78 -26.10 -12.24
N VAL A 72 -26.77 -25.31 -11.83
CA VAL A 72 -26.59 -23.88 -11.47
C VAL A 72 -25.62 -23.74 -10.31
N PHE A 73 -25.79 -24.51 -9.22
CA PHE A 73 -24.89 -24.46 -8.07
C PHE A 73 -23.44 -24.78 -8.45
N PHE A 74 -23.23 -25.87 -9.21
CA PHE A 74 -21.89 -26.27 -9.63
C PHE A 74 -21.22 -25.24 -10.54
N LEU A 75 -21.95 -24.71 -11.54
CA LEU A 75 -21.43 -23.71 -12.46
C LEU A 75 -21.10 -22.39 -11.73
N ARG A 76 -21.96 -21.93 -10.83
CA ARG A 76 -21.73 -20.71 -10.05
C ARG A 76 -20.48 -20.85 -9.17
N LYS A 77 -20.35 -21.96 -8.44
CA LYS A 77 -19.17 -22.19 -7.59
C LYS A 77 -17.86 -22.25 -8.39
N LYS A 78 -17.89 -22.87 -9.58
CA LYS A 78 -16.72 -22.91 -10.48
C LYS A 78 -16.36 -21.51 -10.98
N PHE A 79 -17.36 -20.76 -11.43
CA PHE A 79 -17.17 -19.39 -11.93
C PHE A 79 -16.66 -18.43 -10.85
N GLU A 80 -17.20 -18.51 -9.64
CA GLU A 80 -16.74 -17.72 -8.48
C GLU A 80 -15.26 -17.99 -8.18
N SER A 81 -14.86 -19.26 -8.07
CA SER A 81 -13.47 -19.62 -7.77
C SER A 81 -12.47 -19.12 -8.82
N GLU A 82 -12.81 -19.22 -10.11
CA GLU A 82 -11.94 -18.76 -11.20
C GLU A 82 -11.83 -17.22 -11.24
N ILE A 83 -12.89 -16.52 -10.83
CA ILE A 83 -12.93 -15.06 -10.84
C ILE A 83 -12.21 -14.47 -9.64
N ASP A 84 -12.37 -15.05 -8.46
CA ASP A 84 -11.81 -14.47 -7.24
C ASP A 84 -10.27 -14.47 -7.26
N GLU A 85 -9.63 -15.43 -7.93
CA GLU A 85 -8.19 -15.41 -8.21
C GLU A 85 -7.83 -14.30 -9.21
N LYS A 86 -8.53 -14.21 -10.34
CA LYS A 86 -8.31 -13.16 -11.35
C LYS A 86 -8.49 -11.75 -10.78
N ILE A 87 -9.48 -11.55 -9.92
CA ILE A 87 -9.76 -10.28 -9.27
C ILE A 87 -8.64 -9.92 -8.30
N ARG A 88 -8.17 -10.85 -7.46
CA ARG A 88 -7.01 -10.60 -6.59
C ARG A 88 -5.77 -10.19 -7.38
N ASP A 89 -5.44 -10.91 -8.44
CA ASP A 89 -4.28 -10.57 -9.29
C ASP A 89 -4.43 -9.19 -9.97
N ARG A 90 -5.65 -8.81 -10.33
CA ARG A 90 -5.92 -7.49 -10.90
C ARG A 90 -5.79 -6.39 -9.87
N ILE A 91 -6.33 -6.58 -8.67
CA ILE A 91 -6.20 -5.63 -7.57
C ILE A 91 -4.72 -5.38 -7.26
N CYS A 92 -3.92 -6.44 -7.14
CA CYS A 92 -2.47 -6.34 -6.93
C CYS A 92 -1.78 -5.53 -8.06
N ARG A 93 -2.11 -5.82 -9.33
CA ARG A 93 -1.56 -5.08 -10.47
C ARG A 93 -1.96 -3.61 -10.46
N THR A 94 -3.21 -3.29 -10.15
CA THR A 94 -3.70 -1.91 -10.05
C THR A 94 -3.00 -1.16 -8.92
N ALA A 95 -2.87 -1.78 -7.74
CA ALA A 95 -2.13 -1.20 -6.62
C ALA A 95 -0.65 -0.96 -6.95
N ASN A 96 0.01 -1.90 -7.64
CA ASN A 96 1.38 -1.72 -8.10
C ASN A 96 1.51 -0.56 -9.10
N GLY A 97 0.58 -0.43 -10.05
CA GLY A 97 0.55 0.71 -10.97
C GLY A 97 0.39 2.06 -10.26
N PHE A 98 -0.40 2.11 -9.18
CA PHE A 98 -0.49 3.31 -8.34
C PHE A 98 0.84 3.61 -7.63
N SER A 99 1.53 2.57 -7.12
CA SER A 99 2.85 2.76 -6.53
C SER A 99 3.87 3.25 -7.55
N GLU A 100 3.88 2.71 -8.77
CA GLU A 100 4.78 3.15 -9.84
C GLU A 100 4.63 4.64 -10.14
N VAL A 101 3.39 5.13 -10.18
CA VAL A 101 3.09 6.56 -10.35
C VAL A 101 3.62 7.40 -9.18
N LEU A 102 3.47 6.94 -7.94
CA LEU A 102 3.99 7.66 -6.76
C LEU A 102 5.52 7.62 -6.66
N ASN A 103 6.16 6.59 -7.22
CA ASN A 103 7.62 6.46 -7.21
C ASN A 103 8.30 7.61 -7.96
N GLU A 104 7.65 8.22 -8.95
CA GLU A 104 8.18 9.38 -9.69
C GLU A 104 8.38 10.63 -8.82
N TYR A 105 7.73 10.68 -7.65
CA TYR A 105 7.77 11.79 -6.70
C TYR A 105 8.63 11.49 -5.46
N ALA A 106 9.27 10.33 -5.41
CA ALA A 106 10.04 9.88 -4.26
C ALA A 106 11.50 9.61 -4.61
N GLN A 107 12.40 10.00 -3.71
CA GLN A 107 13.82 9.69 -3.81
C GLN A 107 14.12 8.22 -3.48
N ASP A 108 13.35 7.63 -2.57
CA ASP A 108 13.47 6.22 -2.19
C ASP A 108 12.12 5.68 -1.71
N ILE A 109 11.91 4.38 -1.84
CA ILE A 109 10.67 3.70 -1.46
C ILE A 109 10.98 2.46 -0.62
N LYS A 110 10.21 2.27 0.45
CA LYS A 110 10.24 1.07 1.28
C LYS A 110 8.87 0.40 1.26
N SER A 111 8.79 -0.80 0.68
CA SER A 111 7.59 -1.64 0.83
C SER A 111 7.58 -2.31 2.21
N ASN A 112 6.51 -2.10 2.95
CA ASN A 112 6.27 -2.65 4.27
C ASN A 112 5.32 -3.84 4.19
N LYS A 113 5.30 -4.65 5.25
CA LYS A 113 4.34 -5.75 5.37
C LYS A 113 2.91 -5.20 5.38
N LEU A 114 2.01 -5.89 4.69
CA LEU A 114 0.58 -5.61 4.78
C LEU A 114 0.12 -5.86 6.21
N LEU A 115 -0.70 -4.95 6.73
CA LEU A 115 -1.26 -5.06 8.05
C LEU A 115 -2.60 -5.79 7.95
N ALA A 116 -2.78 -6.80 8.79
CA ALA A 116 -4.03 -7.54 8.86
C ALA A 116 -5.14 -6.68 9.50
N LYS A 117 -6.39 -7.04 9.23
CA LYS A 117 -7.60 -6.38 9.77
C LYS A 117 -7.52 -6.22 11.29
N GLU A 118 -7.00 -7.22 11.99
CA GLU A 118 -6.90 -7.23 13.46
C GLU A 118 -5.99 -6.11 14.00
N ILE A 119 -5.09 -5.61 13.15
CA ILE A 119 -4.13 -4.55 13.49
C ILE A 119 -4.65 -3.18 13.05
N THR A 120 -5.30 -3.10 11.88
CA THR A 120 -5.78 -1.83 11.32
C THR A 120 -7.16 -1.41 11.84
N GLY A 121 -7.99 -2.38 12.26
CA GLY A 121 -9.40 -2.18 12.57
C GLY A 121 -10.28 -1.97 11.33
N ILE A 122 -9.73 -2.09 10.12
CA ILE A 122 -10.40 -1.83 8.85
C ILE A 122 -10.83 -3.16 8.23
N GLU A 123 -12.12 -3.28 7.89
CA GLU A 123 -12.68 -4.49 7.25
C GLU A 123 -12.12 -4.72 5.84
N THR A 124 -11.85 -3.64 5.12
CA THR A 124 -11.31 -3.67 3.77
C THR A 124 -9.84 -4.14 3.78
N PRO A 125 -9.47 -5.18 3.01
CA PRO A 125 -8.10 -5.67 2.95
C PRO A 125 -7.11 -4.60 2.47
N MET A 126 -5.98 -4.49 3.17
CA MET A 126 -4.83 -3.72 2.71
C MET A 126 -4.12 -4.48 1.58
N VAL A 127 -3.82 -3.78 0.50
CA VAL A 127 -3.18 -4.35 -0.69
C VAL A 127 -1.81 -3.73 -0.97
N LEU A 128 -1.51 -2.57 -0.37
CA LEU A 128 -0.20 -1.95 -0.42
C LEU A 128 0.08 -1.15 0.86
N ASN A 129 1.32 -1.19 1.33
CA ASN A 129 1.82 -0.43 2.47
C ASN A 129 3.25 0.02 2.16
N CYS A 130 3.45 1.29 1.86
CA CYS A 130 4.75 1.82 1.49
C CYS A 130 5.10 3.06 2.31
N ALA A 131 6.39 3.24 2.57
CA ALA A 131 6.96 4.51 2.97
C ALA A 131 7.71 5.10 1.76
N TYR A 132 7.61 6.41 1.59
CA TYR A 132 8.24 7.17 0.51
C TYR A 132 9.10 8.24 1.15
N LEU A 133 10.38 8.30 0.75
CA LEU A 133 11.27 9.39 1.10
C LEU A 133 11.11 10.47 0.03
N VAL A 134 10.44 11.56 0.38
CA VAL A 134 10.04 12.61 -0.56
C VAL A 134 10.83 13.86 -0.26
N LYS A 135 11.45 14.47 -1.28
CA LYS A 135 12.10 15.77 -1.12
C LYS A 135 11.07 16.82 -0.70
N THR A 136 11.42 17.69 0.24
CA THR A 136 10.49 18.72 0.75
C THR A 136 9.89 19.56 -0.38
N GLU A 137 10.66 19.85 -1.44
CA GLU A 137 10.21 20.60 -2.62
C GLU A 137 9.19 19.85 -3.50
N GLN A 138 9.12 18.51 -3.43
CA GLN A 138 8.19 17.67 -4.18
C GLN A 138 6.94 17.28 -3.38
N MET A 139 6.86 17.67 -2.10
CA MET A 139 5.82 17.22 -1.16
C MET A 139 4.41 17.56 -1.64
N ASP A 140 4.18 18.77 -2.13
CA ASP A 140 2.87 19.19 -2.64
C ASP A 140 2.45 18.38 -3.87
N GLY A 141 3.39 18.10 -4.77
CA GLY A 141 3.18 17.27 -5.95
C GLY A 141 2.83 15.82 -5.57
N PHE A 142 3.55 15.26 -4.61
CA PHE A 142 3.29 13.92 -4.07
C PHE A 142 1.87 13.82 -3.47
N CYS A 143 1.49 14.79 -2.63
CA CYS A 143 0.18 14.82 -1.99
C CYS A 143 -0.96 15.04 -3.00
N ALA A 144 -0.75 15.91 -3.99
CA ALA A 144 -1.69 16.10 -5.08
C ALA A 144 -1.90 14.81 -5.87
N LYS A 145 -0.82 14.07 -6.15
CA LYS A 145 -0.91 12.79 -6.87
C LYS A 145 -1.61 11.70 -6.06
N CYS A 146 -1.38 11.62 -4.76
CA CYS A 146 -2.13 10.73 -3.87
C CYS A 146 -3.64 11.02 -3.93
N ARG A 147 -4.02 12.31 -3.87
CA ARG A 147 -5.42 12.73 -3.99
C ARG A 147 -6.02 12.38 -5.35
N GLU A 148 -5.32 12.66 -6.44
CA GLU A 148 -5.77 12.31 -7.80
C GLU A 148 -6.01 10.81 -7.96
N LEU A 149 -5.08 9.97 -7.47
CA LEU A 149 -5.23 8.52 -7.49
C LEU A 149 -6.43 8.07 -6.67
N TRP A 150 -6.68 8.70 -5.52
CA TRP A 150 -7.80 8.37 -4.64
C TRP A 150 -9.14 8.69 -5.31
N GLU A 151 -9.30 9.90 -5.84
CA GLU A 151 -10.51 10.34 -6.55
C GLU A 151 -10.83 9.42 -7.75
N ASN A 152 -9.81 9.01 -8.51
CA ASN A 152 -9.96 8.17 -9.69
C ASN A 152 -10.19 6.68 -9.40
N SER A 153 -10.06 6.26 -8.15
CA SER A 153 -10.10 4.86 -7.75
C SER A 153 -11.15 4.53 -6.69
N ILE A 154 -11.74 5.52 -6.02
CA ILE A 154 -12.77 5.32 -5.00
C ILE A 154 -14.00 4.58 -5.53
N ALA A 155 -14.47 4.94 -6.73
CA ALA A 155 -15.60 4.27 -7.38
C ALA A 155 -15.29 2.81 -7.78
N LYS A 156 -14.01 2.43 -7.80
CA LYS A 156 -13.53 1.07 -8.08
C LYS A 156 -13.32 0.26 -6.80
N GLY A 157 -13.63 0.82 -5.63
CA GLY A 157 -13.46 0.17 -4.33
C GLY A 157 -12.09 0.37 -3.70
N PHE A 158 -11.23 1.24 -4.24
CA PHE A 158 -9.95 1.58 -3.60
C PHE A 158 -10.11 2.70 -2.58
N THR A 159 -9.43 2.56 -1.45
CA THR A 159 -9.19 3.64 -0.49
C THR A 159 -7.69 3.85 -0.37
N ILE A 160 -7.25 5.10 -0.42
CA ILE A 160 -5.85 5.48 -0.27
C ILE A 160 -5.73 6.35 0.96
N GLU A 161 -4.88 5.95 1.89
CA GLU A 161 -4.52 6.74 3.06
C GLU A 161 -3.07 7.16 2.92
N TRP A 162 -2.79 8.46 3.06
CA TRP A 162 -1.42 8.96 3.18
C TRP A 162 -1.27 9.81 4.43
N THR A 163 -0.16 9.64 5.15
CA THR A 163 0.12 10.35 6.40
C THR A 163 1.57 10.80 6.46
N GLY A 164 1.82 11.89 7.17
CA GLY A 164 3.13 12.50 7.36
C GLY A 164 3.05 14.03 7.34
N PRO A 165 4.19 14.73 7.23
CA PRO A 165 5.54 14.15 7.21
C PRO A 165 5.90 13.49 8.54
N TRP A 166 6.61 12.36 8.47
CA TRP A 166 7.17 11.65 9.62
C TRP A 166 8.70 11.76 9.62
N PRO A 167 9.37 11.63 10.77
CA PRO A 167 10.79 11.32 10.80
C PRO A 167 11.08 10.07 9.95
N PRO A 168 12.23 9.98 9.24
CA PRO A 168 12.52 8.94 8.26
C PRO A 168 12.89 7.57 8.87
N TYR A 169 12.00 7.03 9.71
CA TYR A 169 12.17 5.78 10.44
C TYR A 169 12.41 4.56 9.53
N ASN A 170 11.83 4.55 8.33
CA ASN A 170 12.00 3.44 7.38
C ASN A 170 13.30 3.54 6.57
N PHE A 171 13.96 4.70 6.60
CA PHE A 171 15.15 4.98 5.78
C PHE A 171 16.45 5.15 6.58
N CYS A 172 16.35 5.14 7.92
CA CYS A 172 17.48 5.26 8.87
C CYS A 172 17.63 4.01 9.79
N GLN A 173 17.52 2.82 9.22
CA GLN A 173 17.69 1.54 9.95
C GLN A 173 19.11 1.00 9.86
#